data_AF-C6LFF1-F1
#
_entry.id   AF-C6LFF1-F1
#
_cell.length_a   1.000
_cell.length_b   1.000
_cell.length_c   1.000
_cell.angle_alpha   90.00
_cell.angle_beta   90.00
_cell.angle_gamma   90.00
#
_symmetry.space_group_name_H-M   'P 1'
#
loop_
_entity.id
_entity.type
_entity.pdbx_description
1 polymer ?
#
loop_
_entity_poly.entity_id
_entity_poly.type
_entity_poly.pdbx_seq_one_letter_code
_entity_poly.pdbx_strand_id
1 'polypeptide(L)'
;MVSGFSFVLRAQTHRISFTPQQVPEAGNSHTSIEKTGAACYTVFTKEGIQMLFIEYPKCSTCQKAKKWLDARGIAYTDRHIKEENPTVEELKAWHEKSGQPLKKFFNTSGMLYRELGLKDKLASMSEEEQFALLASDGMLVKRPLVVLEDGVLLGFREKEWEEKL
;
A
#
# COMPACT_ATOMS: atom_id res chain seq x y z
N MET A 1 -2.84 -68.74 -37.84
CA MET A 1 -2.94 -67.75 -38.94
C MET A 1 -4.01 -66.75 -38.57
N VAL A 2 -3.81 -65.50 -38.98
CA VAL A 2 -4.65 -64.28 -38.88
C VAL A 2 -4.72 -63.62 -37.49
N SER A 3 -3.95 -62.54 -37.28
CA SER A 3 -4.34 -61.11 -37.43
C SER A 3 -4.98 -60.61 -36.12
N GLY A 4 -4.42 -59.72 -35.30
CA GLY A 4 -3.70 -58.47 -35.60
C GLY A 4 -4.63 -57.30 -35.32
N PHE A 5 -4.58 -56.68 -34.13
CA PHE A 5 -5.14 -55.35 -33.74
C PHE A 5 -4.68 -55.12 -32.28
N SER A 6 -3.59 -54.40 -32.00
CA SER A 6 -3.36 -52.96 -32.06
C SER A 6 -4.26 -52.10 -31.16
N PHE A 7 -3.57 -51.42 -30.24
CA PHE A 7 -3.82 -50.07 -29.73
C PHE A 7 -4.77 -49.83 -28.53
N VAL A 8 -4.09 -49.53 -27.42
CA VAL A 8 -4.17 -48.28 -26.65
C VAL A 8 -5.13 -48.19 -25.45
N LEU A 9 -4.46 -48.22 -24.29
CA LEU A 9 -4.84 -47.73 -22.98
C LEU A 9 -5.17 -46.22 -23.07
N ARG A 10 -6.42 -45.82 -22.79
CA ARG A 10 -6.80 -44.41 -22.68
C ARG A 10 -7.24 -44.11 -21.25
N ALA A 11 -6.38 -43.37 -20.56
CA ALA A 11 -6.58 -42.87 -19.21
C ALA A 11 -7.74 -41.86 -19.14
N GLN A 12 -8.38 -41.84 -17.97
CA GLN A 12 -9.43 -40.93 -17.55
C GLN A 12 -8.98 -39.47 -17.59
N THR A 13 -9.84 -38.59 -18.12
CA THR A 13 -9.82 -37.16 -17.79
C THR A 13 -11.25 -36.70 -17.59
N HIS A 14 -11.60 -36.39 -16.34
CA HIS A 14 -12.86 -35.76 -15.96
C HIS A 14 -12.88 -34.33 -16.52
N ARG A 15 -13.90 -34.04 -17.34
CA ARG A 15 -14.10 -32.76 -18.02
C ARG A 15 -15.00 -31.88 -17.14
N ILE A 16 -14.38 -30.98 -16.38
CA ILE A 16 -15.08 -29.96 -15.62
C ILE A 16 -15.52 -28.88 -16.61
N SER A 17 -16.82 -28.65 -16.73
CA SER A 17 -17.42 -27.72 -17.68
C SER A 17 -17.55 -26.35 -17.01
N PHE A 18 -16.79 -25.36 -17.47
CA PHE A 18 -16.87 -23.98 -17.02
C PHE A 18 -17.61 -23.17 -18.09
N THR A 19 -18.84 -22.75 -17.78
CA THR A 19 -19.66 -21.87 -18.63
C THR A 19 -19.18 -20.42 -18.48
N PRO A 20 -18.87 -19.71 -19.59
CA PRO A 20 -18.53 -18.30 -19.57
C PRO A 20 -19.80 -17.44 -19.52
N GLN A 21 -19.86 -16.52 -18.54
CA GLN A 21 -20.95 -15.56 -18.38
C GLN A 21 -20.64 -14.29 -19.20
N GLN A 22 -21.58 -13.94 -20.09
CA GLN A 22 -21.60 -12.74 -20.94
C GLN A 22 -21.65 -11.44 -20.13
N VAL A 23 -20.88 -10.45 -20.59
CA VAL A 23 -20.99 -9.04 -20.20
C VAL A 23 -21.84 -8.27 -21.24
N PRO A 24 -22.79 -7.41 -20.81
CA PRO A 24 -23.54 -6.55 -21.72
C PRO A 24 -22.83 -5.21 -21.99
N GLU A 25 -22.88 -4.80 -23.26
CA GLU A 25 -22.39 -3.54 -23.82
C GLU A 25 -23.30 -2.37 -23.42
N ALA A 26 -22.73 -1.26 -22.93
CA ALA A 26 -23.47 -0.04 -22.60
C ALA A 26 -23.26 1.03 -23.68
N GLY A 27 -24.36 1.35 -24.36
CA GLY A 27 -24.47 2.41 -25.34
C GLY A 27 -24.65 3.80 -24.73
N ASN A 28 -23.98 4.75 -25.39
CA ASN A 28 -24.31 6.13 -25.73
C ASN A 28 -24.99 7.12 -24.76
N SER A 29 -24.40 8.32 -24.78
CA SER A 29 -24.77 9.65 -24.28
C SER A 29 -26.26 10.07 -24.31
N HIS A 30 -26.72 10.85 -23.32
CA HIS A 30 -27.00 12.30 -23.40
C HIS A 30 -27.72 12.84 -22.12
N THR A 31 -27.17 13.92 -21.54
CA THR A 31 -27.78 15.04 -20.77
C THR A 31 -28.97 14.84 -19.81
N SER A 32 -28.77 15.17 -18.53
CA SER A 32 -29.31 16.39 -17.86
C SER A 32 -29.33 16.24 -16.33
N ILE A 33 -29.27 17.39 -15.68
CA ILE A 33 -28.88 17.68 -14.30
C ILE A 33 -30.09 17.63 -13.36
N GLU A 34 -30.05 16.89 -12.25
CA GLU A 34 -30.86 17.19 -11.04
C GLU A 34 -30.09 16.83 -9.75
N LYS A 35 -30.04 17.78 -8.81
CA LYS A 35 -29.37 17.71 -7.51
C LYS A 35 -30.29 17.04 -6.49
N THR A 36 -29.84 15.99 -5.80
CA THR A 36 -30.20 15.70 -4.39
C THR A 36 -29.39 14.54 -3.83
N GLY A 37 -28.82 14.74 -2.64
CA GLY A 37 -28.75 13.70 -1.61
C GLY A 37 -27.62 12.66 -1.68
N ALA A 38 -26.68 12.79 -0.75
CA ALA A 38 -26.01 11.73 0.01
C ALA A 38 -25.36 10.52 -0.72
N ALA A 39 -24.08 10.36 -0.39
CA ALA A 39 -23.30 9.12 -0.37
C ALA A 39 -22.65 8.63 -1.67
N CYS A 40 -21.36 8.30 -1.51
CA CYS A 40 -20.52 7.46 -2.35
C CYS A 40 -20.13 8.03 -3.71
N TYR A 41 -19.28 9.06 -3.72
CA TYR A 41 -18.33 9.17 -4.82
C TYR A 41 -17.23 8.13 -4.60
N THR A 42 -17.47 6.91 -5.08
CA THR A 42 -16.38 6.05 -5.55
C THR A 42 -15.79 6.74 -6.78
N VAL A 43 -14.78 7.57 -6.56
CA VAL A 43 -14.02 8.15 -7.65
C VAL A 43 -13.09 7.06 -8.18
N PHE A 44 -13.60 6.30 -9.16
CA PHE A 44 -12.76 5.55 -10.08
C PHE A 44 -12.12 6.55 -11.04
N THR A 45 -10.86 6.93 -10.82
CA THR A 45 -10.05 7.60 -11.84
C THR A 45 -9.03 6.62 -12.42
N LYS A 46 -8.94 6.66 -13.75
CA LYS A 46 -8.11 5.86 -14.65
C LYS A 46 -6.66 5.70 -14.15
N GLU A 47 -6.13 4.50 -14.33
CA GLU A 47 -4.75 4.06 -14.13
C GLU A 47 -4.27 4.00 -12.66
N GLY A 48 -4.79 3.02 -11.92
CA GLY A 48 -4.00 1.95 -11.28
C GLY A 48 -2.94 2.26 -10.21
N ILE A 49 -2.54 3.51 -10.00
CA ILE A 49 -1.46 3.84 -9.06
C ILE A 49 -2.03 3.83 -7.65
N GLN A 50 -1.80 2.72 -6.94
CA GLN A 50 -2.13 2.58 -5.52
C GLN A 50 -1.13 3.37 -4.70
N MET A 51 -1.38 4.66 -4.49
CA MET A 51 -0.62 5.47 -3.54
C MET A 51 -1.20 5.30 -2.14
N LEU A 52 -0.43 4.69 -1.24
CA LEU A 52 -0.81 4.50 0.16
C LEU A 52 -0.15 5.58 1.02
N PHE A 53 -0.96 6.40 1.67
CA PHE A 53 -0.53 7.47 2.57
C PHE A 53 -0.69 7.03 4.03
N ILE A 54 0.41 6.61 4.64
CA ILE A 54 0.43 6.26 6.05
C ILE A 54 0.54 7.54 6.88
N GLU A 55 -0.51 7.83 7.64
CA GLU A 55 -0.60 9.06 8.41
C GLU A 55 -1.03 8.86 9.87
N TYR A 56 -0.85 9.95 10.64
CA TYR A 56 -1.44 10.10 11.95
C TYR A 56 -2.10 11.48 12.03
N PRO A 57 -3.44 11.56 12.16
CA PRO A 57 -4.21 12.79 12.01
C PRO A 57 -3.85 13.88 13.03
N LYS A 58 -3.33 13.49 14.21
CA LYS A 58 -2.88 14.48 15.22
C LYS A 58 -1.49 15.07 14.94
N CYS A 59 -0.80 14.63 13.88
CA CYS A 59 0.52 15.15 13.51
C CYS A 59 0.39 16.34 12.56
N SER A 60 0.96 17.48 12.94
CA SER A 60 0.98 18.70 12.11
C SER A 60 1.70 18.49 10.77
N THR A 61 2.75 17.69 10.72
CA THR A 61 3.47 17.35 9.48
C THR A 61 2.61 16.50 8.54
N CYS A 62 1.80 15.58 9.06
CA CYS A 62 0.89 14.77 8.24
C CYS A 62 -0.21 15.65 7.63
N GLN A 63 -0.77 16.58 8.41
CA GLN A 63 -1.77 17.53 7.92
C GLN A 63 -1.22 18.43 6.79
N LYS A 64 0.06 18.84 6.88
CA LYS A 64 0.72 19.60 5.80
C LYS A 64 0.89 18.76 4.54
N ALA A 65 1.36 17.52 4.69
CA ALA A 65 1.49 16.56 3.60
C ALA A 65 0.14 16.30 2.90
N LYS A 66 -0.92 16.06 3.68
CA LYS A 66 -2.28 15.85 3.16
C LYS A 66 -2.77 17.03 2.32
N LYS A 67 -2.66 18.25 2.86
CA LYS A 67 -3.00 19.48 2.13
C LYS A 67 -2.21 19.65 0.84
N TRP A 68 -0.94 19.25 0.82
CA TRP A 68 -0.09 19.35 -0.37
C TRP A 68 -0.56 18.39 -1.48
N LEU A 69 -0.98 17.18 -1.11
CA LEU A 69 -1.56 16.19 -2.03
C LEU A 69 -2.91 16.65 -2.55
N ASP A 70 -3.79 17.10 -1.65
CA ASP A 70 -5.13 17.59 -2.00
C ASP A 70 -5.05 18.81 -2.93
N ALA A 71 -4.12 19.72 -2.69
CA ALA A 71 -3.90 20.91 -3.53
C ALA A 71 -3.47 20.56 -4.97
N ARG A 72 -2.86 19.38 -5.16
CA ARG A 72 -2.44 18.86 -6.48
C ARG A 72 -3.46 17.90 -7.09
N GLY A 73 -4.52 17.56 -6.36
CA GLY A 73 -5.54 16.61 -6.81
C GLY A 73 -5.01 15.19 -6.97
N ILE A 74 -3.95 14.82 -6.23
CA ILE A 74 -3.38 13.47 -6.26
C ILE A 74 -4.31 12.54 -5.48
N ALA A 75 -4.73 11.44 -6.08
CA ALA A 75 -5.52 10.41 -5.40
C ALA A 75 -4.61 9.55 -4.53
N TYR A 76 -5.03 9.29 -3.29
CA TYR A 76 -4.31 8.43 -2.35
C TYR A 76 -5.27 7.73 -1.40
N THR A 77 -4.83 6.59 -0.87
CA THR A 77 -5.51 5.87 0.20
C THR A 77 -4.83 6.22 1.50
N ASP A 78 -5.50 6.94 2.40
CA ASP A 78 -4.95 7.17 3.74
C ASP A 78 -5.15 5.95 4.64
N ARG A 79 -4.12 5.63 5.44
CA ARG A 79 -4.17 4.56 6.45
C ARG A 79 -3.62 5.07 7.77
N HIS A 80 -4.38 4.84 8.83
CA HIS A 80 -4.04 5.32 10.16
C HIS A 80 -3.05 4.36 10.84
N ILE A 81 -1.79 4.79 10.96
CA ILE A 81 -0.68 3.93 11.45
C ILE A 81 -0.83 3.39 12.88
N LYS A 82 -1.67 4.02 13.71
CA LYS A 82 -1.98 3.55 15.07
C LYS A 82 -3.08 2.48 15.10
N GLU A 83 -4.05 2.58 14.19
CA GLU A 83 -5.22 1.71 14.18
C GLU A 83 -4.93 0.47 13.35
N GLU A 84 -4.28 0.70 12.21
CA GLU A 84 -3.79 -0.34 11.32
C GLU A 84 -2.27 -0.35 11.35
N ASN A 85 -1.71 -0.99 12.38
CA ASN A 85 -0.26 -1.14 12.48
C ASN A 85 0.29 -1.92 11.26
N PRO A 86 1.42 -1.49 10.70
CA PRO A 86 2.03 -2.21 9.59
C PRO A 86 2.65 -3.51 10.08
N THR A 87 2.50 -4.57 9.28
CA THR A 87 3.12 -5.86 9.55
C THR A 87 4.61 -5.85 9.24
N VAL A 88 5.36 -6.83 9.77
CA VAL A 88 6.78 -7.02 9.47
C VAL A 88 7.02 -7.17 7.96
N GLU A 89 6.15 -7.90 7.27
CA GLU A 89 6.26 -8.13 5.83
C GLU A 89 6.07 -6.85 5.02
N GLU A 90 5.06 -6.05 5.37
CA GLU A 90 4.84 -4.73 4.75
C GLU A 90 6.02 -3.79 4.98
N LEU A 91 6.55 -3.74 6.21
CA LEU A 91 7.70 -2.90 6.55
C LEU A 91 8.96 -3.32 5.78
N LYS A 92 9.19 -4.62 5.60
CA LYS A 92 10.30 -5.13 4.77
C LYS A 92 10.13 -4.68 3.33
N ALA A 93 8.95 -4.84 2.75
CA ALA A 93 8.66 -4.39 1.39
C ALA A 93 8.87 -2.87 1.22
N TRP A 94 8.43 -2.07 2.20
CA TRP A 94 8.63 -0.62 2.15
C TRP A 94 10.10 -0.21 2.30
N HIS A 95 10.84 -0.91 3.17
CA HIS A 95 12.27 -0.70 3.35
C HIS A 95 13.04 -0.98 2.06
N GLU A 96 12.82 -2.14 1.44
CA GLU A 96 13.43 -2.53 0.16
C GLU A 96 13.12 -1.52 -0.95
N LYS A 97 11.85 -1.09 -1.06
CA LYS A 97 11.44 -0.06 -2.03
C LYS A 97 12.05 1.32 -1.77
N SER A 98 12.24 1.70 -0.51
CA SER A 98 12.81 3.00 -0.17
C SER A 98 14.31 3.09 -0.50
N GLY A 99 15.03 1.97 -0.40
CA GLY A 99 16.50 1.95 -0.42
C GLY A 99 17.16 2.76 0.70
N GLN A 100 16.40 3.17 1.72
CA GLN A 100 16.87 3.99 2.84
C GLN A 100 17.20 3.08 4.04
N PRO A 101 18.19 3.45 4.87
CA PRO A 101 18.51 2.67 6.05
C PRO A 101 17.31 2.59 7.00
N LEU A 102 17.06 1.40 7.57
CA LEU A 102 15.94 1.13 8.48
C LEU A 102 15.83 2.14 9.64
N LYS A 103 16.96 2.69 10.10
CA LYS A 103 17.01 3.77 11.10
C LYS A 103 16.17 5.00 10.74
N LYS A 104 15.98 5.30 9.45
CA LYS A 104 15.13 6.42 8.98
C LYS A 104 13.63 6.12 9.08
N PHE A 105 13.23 4.86 9.18
CA PHE A 105 11.84 4.47 9.43
C PHE A 105 11.44 4.66 10.89
N PHE A 106 12.38 4.81 11.82
CA PHE A 106 12.08 5.12 13.20
C PHE A 106 11.76 6.61 13.39
N ASN A 107 10.76 6.91 14.21
CA ASN A 107 10.44 8.24 14.69
C ASN A 107 11.47 8.70 15.74
N THR A 108 12.66 9.10 15.27
CA THR A 108 13.77 9.53 16.14
C THR A 108 13.44 10.75 17.02
N SER A 109 12.43 11.54 16.63
CA SER A 109 11.91 12.68 17.40
C SER A 109 10.81 12.31 18.39
N GLY A 110 10.27 11.09 18.35
CA GLY A 110 9.17 10.66 19.21
C GLY A 110 9.59 10.49 20.67
N MET A 111 8.66 10.74 21.60
CA MET A 111 8.88 10.45 23.03
C MET A 111 9.18 8.97 23.26
N LEU A 112 8.39 8.09 22.63
CA LEU A 112 8.54 6.64 22.73
C LEU A 112 9.93 6.13 22.31
N TYR A 113 10.55 6.75 21.29
CA TYR A 113 11.91 6.41 20.86
C TYR A 113 12.94 6.71 21.95
N ARG A 114 12.75 7.81 22.69
CA ARG A 114 13.61 8.24 23.80
C ARG A 114 13.35 7.42 25.06
N GLU A 115 12.09 7.19 25.40
CA GLU A 115 11.68 6.41 26.58
C GLU A 115 12.18 4.96 26.51
N LEU A 116 12.12 4.35 25.33
CA LEU A 116 12.61 2.98 25.13
C LEU A 116 14.13 2.89 24.94
N GLY A 117 14.84 4.03 24.87
CA GLY A 117 16.29 4.07 24.65
C GLY A 117 16.69 3.43 23.31
N LEU A 118 15.88 3.60 22.26
CA LEU A 118 16.07 2.86 21.00
C LEU A 118 17.39 3.19 20.33
N LYS A 119 17.97 4.37 20.57
CA LYS A 119 19.27 4.74 20.01
C LYS A 119 20.37 3.70 20.31
N ASP A 120 20.42 3.22 21.54
CA ASP A 120 21.44 2.27 21.99
C ASP A 120 21.06 0.83 21.61
N LYS A 121 19.77 0.51 21.68
CA LYS A 121 19.23 -0.81 21.29
C LYS A 121 19.41 -1.09 19.80
N LEU A 122 19.07 -0.13 18.93
CA LEU A 122 19.22 -0.26 17.47
C LEU A 122 20.69 -0.44 17.04
N ALA A 123 21.66 -0.07 17.87
CA ALA A 123 23.07 -0.34 17.58
C ALA A 123 23.47 -1.81 17.82
N SER A 124 22.72 -2.51 18.67
CA SER A 124 23.00 -3.89 19.08
C SER A 124 22.02 -4.91 18.47
N MET A 125 20.89 -4.44 17.94
CA MET A 125 19.81 -5.28 17.38
C MET A 125 19.99 -5.58 15.89
N SER A 126 19.58 -6.78 15.49
CA SER A 126 19.48 -7.19 14.09
C SER A 126 18.32 -6.51 13.37
N GLU A 127 18.34 -6.49 12.03
CA GLU A 127 17.27 -5.89 11.22
C GLU A 127 15.91 -6.56 11.47
N GLU A 128 15.88 -7.88 11.68
CA GLU A 128 14.65 -8.63 11.97
C GLU A 128 13.98 -8.17 13.26
N GLU A 129 14.76 -7.99 14.32
CA GLU A 129 14.24 -7.48 15.59
C GLU A 129 13.77 -6.02 15.47
N GLN A 130 14.43 -5.23 14.62
CA GLN A 130 13.99 -3.86 14.33
C GLN A 130 12.63 -3.85 13.62
N PHE A 131 12.40 -4.74 12.65
CA PHE A 131 11.09 -4.87 12.02
C PHE A 131 10.01 -5.35 13.00
N ALA A 132 10.32 -6.34 13.84
CA ALA A 132 9.39 -6.82 14.86
C ALA A 132 8.99 -5.70 15.83
N LEU A 133 9.95 -4.84 16.20
CA LEU A 133 9.70 -3.68 17.06
C LEU A 133 8.83 -2.63 16.37
N LEU A 134 9.08 -2.32 15.10
CA LEU A 134 8.26 -1.39 14.33
C LEU A 134 6.83 -1.90 14.13
N ALA A 135 6.66 -3.22 13.91
CA ALA A 135 5.36 -3.85 13.79
C ALA A 135 4.61 -3.93 15.14
N SER A 136 5.33 -3.98 16.26
CA SER A 136 4.73 -4.02 17.60
C SER A 136 4.08 -2.69 17.99
N ASP A 137 4.65 -1.55 17.56
CA ASP A 137 4.06 -0.24 17.82
C ASP A 137 4.22 0.71 16.63
N GLY A 138 3.12 0.95 15.90
CA GLY A 138 3.09 1.88 14.78
C GLY A 138 3.43 3.33 15.14
N MET A 139 3.46 3.72 16.43
CA MET A 139 3.95 5.04 16.85
C MET A 139 5.47 5.18 16.75
N LEU A 140 6.21 4.07 16.72
CA LEU A 140 7.65 4.04 16.47
C LEU A 140 7.99 4.30 15.01
N VAL A 141 7.05 4.08 14.10
CA VAL A 141 7.25 4.31 12.68
C VAL A 141 7.19 5.82 12.38
N LYS A 142 8.06 6.26 11.46
CA LYS A 142 8.17 7.62 10.98
C LYS A 142 6.95 7.99 10.16
N ARG A 143 6.53 9.24 10.34
CA ARG A 143 5.32 9.82 9.75
C ARG A 143 5.63 11.20 9.17
N PRO A 144 4.97 11.63 8.09
CA PRO A 144 4.15 10.83 7.16
C PRO A 144 5.01 9.84 6.35
N LEU A 145 4.39 8.79 5.80
CA LEU A 145 5.04 7.86 4.87
C LEU A 145 4.13 7.64 3.66
N VAL A 146 4.68 7.78 2.45
CA VAL A 146 3.94 7.56 1.20
C VAL A 146 4.55 6.36 0.51
N VAL A 147 3.75 5.33 0.26
CA VAL A 147 4.14 4.16 -0.51
C VAL A 147 3.61 4.32 -1.92
N LEU A 148 4.52 4.29 -2.88
CA LEU A 148 4.25 4.31 -4.31
C LEU A 148 4.63 2.94 -4.90
N GLU A 149 4.30 2.74 -6.18
CA GLU A 149 4.74 1.55 -6.90
C GLU A 149 6.27 1.53 -7.01
N ASP A 150 6.85 2.67 -7.42
CA ASP A 150 8.27 2.86 -7.73
C ASP A 150 9.16 3.25 -6.54
N GLY A 151 8.59 3.40 -5.33
CA GLY A 151 9.37 3.77 -4.16
C GLY A 151 8.55 4.13 -2.93
N VAL A 152 9.24 4.52 -1.87
CA VAL A 152 8.62 4.97 -0.62
C VAL A 152 9.24 6.29 -0.18
N LEU A 153 8.40 7.29 0.10
CA LEU A 153 8.82 8.60 0.59
C LEU A 153 8.68 8.64 2.11
N LEU A 154 9.77 9.01 2.79
CA LEU A 154 9.85 9.03 4.26
C LEU A 154 9.85 10.46 4.80
N GLY A 155 8.75 10.83 5.44
CA GLY A 155 8.51 12.19 5.92
C GLY A 155 8.06 13.13 4.81
N PHE A 156 7.70 14.34 5.22
CA PHE A 156 7.28 15.38 4.29
C PHE A 156 8.48 16.25 3.91
N ARG A 157 8.85 16.21 2.64
CA ARG A 157 9.86 17.10 2.03
C ARG A 157 9.35 17.52 0.67
N GLU A 158 8.94 18.78 0.55
CA GLU A 158 8.30 19.30 -0.66
C GLU A 158 9.12 19.01 -1.92
N LYS A 159 10.43 19.30 -1.92
CA LYS A 159 11.31 19.02 -3.07
C LYS A 159 11.33 17.54 -3.49
N GLU A 160 11.39 16.63 -2.51
CA GLU A 160 11.45 15.20 -2.78
C GLU A 160 10.10 14.67 -3.28
N TRP A 161 9.00 15.27 -2.81
CA TRP A 161 7.65 14.96 -3.26
C TRP A 161 7.40 15.51 -4.66
N GLU A 162 7.85 16.72 -4.98
CA GLU A 162 7.74 17.32 -6.33
C GLU A 162 8.54 16.56 -7.40
N GLU A 163 9.67 15.95 -7.03
CA GLU A 163 10.47 15.14 -7.96
C GLU A 163 9.86 13.76 -8.21
N LYS A 164 8.96 13.28 -7.34
CA LYS A 164 8.45 11.90 -7.31
C LYS A 164 6.95 11.77 -7.62
N LEU A 165 6.17 12.83 -7.45
CA LEU A 165 4.72 12.91 -7.66
C LEU A 165 4.40 14.01 -8.69
#